data_AF-A0A2E2ERP3-F1
#
_entry.id   AF-A0A2E2ERP3-F1
#
_cell.length_a   1.000
_cell.length_b   1.000
_cell.length_c   1.000
_cell.angle_alpha   90.00
_cell.angle_beta   90.00
_cell.angle_gamma   90.00
#
_symmetry.space_group_name_H-M   'P 1'
#
loop_
_entity.id
_entity.type
_entity.pdbx_description
1 polymer ?
#
loop_
_entity_poly.entity_id
_entity_poly.type
_entity_poly.pdbx_seq_one_letter_code
_entity_poly.pdbx_strand_id
1 'polypeptide(L)' 'MSDYKTGLDYAKTQDQNDSLAQYRSQFHIPKDKDGNDWLYFTGNSLGLQPKSTQKYIQQELNDWANLGVEG' A
#
# COMPACT_ATOMS: atom_id res chain seq x y z
N MET A 1 -20.96 -13.86 18.43
CA MET A 1 -19.50 -14.06 18.48
C MET A 1 -19.09 -14.48 17.08
N SER A 2 -18.02 -13.92 16.54
CA SER A 2 -17.53 -14.33 15.22
C SER A 2 -16.86 -15.70 15.32
N ASP A 3 -17.25 -16.64 14.46
CA ASP A 3 -16.64 -17.99 14.36
C ASP A 3 -15.31 -17.90 13.60
N TYR A 4 -14.22 -17.80 14.36
CA TYR A 4 -12.86 -17.85 13.81
C TYR A 4 -12.31 -19.27 13.84
N LYS A 5 -11.57 -19.64 12.78
CA LYS A 5 -10.85 -20.92 12.69
C LYS A 5 -9.36 -20.66 12.49
N THR A 6 -8.52 -21.56 12.96
CA THR A 6 -7.08 -21.51 12.70
C THR A 6 -6.75 -22.22 11.38
N GLY A 7 -5.62 -21.88 10.78
CA GLY A 7 -5.09 -22.57 9.59
C GLY A 7 -5.14 -21.75 8.28
N LEU A 8 -4.40 -22.23 7.29
CA LEU A 8 -4.16 -21.54 6.02
C LEU A 8 -5.43 -21.38 5.16
N ASP A 9 -6.28 -22.41 5.10
CA ASP A 9 -7.47 -22.38 4.25
C ASP A 9 -8.49 -21.34 4.74
N TYR A 10 -8.60 -21.18 6.06
CA TYR A 10 -9.43 -20.15 6.65
C TYR A 10 -8.92 -18.76 6.28
N ALA A 11 -7.61 -18.51 6.42
CA ALA A 11 -6.99 -17.23 6.05
C ALA A 11 -7.21 -16.88 4.57
N LYS A 12 -6.98 -17.84 3.67
CA LYS A 12 -7.22 -17.64 2.22
C LYS A 12 -8.68 -17.31 1.91
N THR A 13 -9.62 -17.95 2.61
CA THR A 13 -11.05 -17.66 2.46
C THR A 13 -11.37 -16.24 2.93
N GLN A 14 -10.72 -15.76 3.99
CA GLN A 14 -10.90 -14.37 4.45
C GLN A 14 -10.32 -13.37 3.43
N ASP A 15 -9.14 -13.63 2.87
CA ASP A 15 -8.54 -12.77 1.84
C ASP A 15 -9.44 -12.67 0.59
N GLN A 16 -10.09 -13.77 0.19
CA GLN A 16 -11.02 -13.77 -0.95
C GLN A 16 -12.30 -12.99 -0.69
N ASN A 17 -12.76 -12.94 0.56
CA ASN A 17 -13.97 -12.23 0.96
C ASN A 17 -13.71 -10.76 1.35
N ASP A 18 -12.46 -10.31 1.34
CA ASP A 18 -12.09 -8.94 1.69
C ASP A 18 -12.45 -7.97 0.55
N SER A 19 -13.49 -7.15 0.78
CA SER A 19 -13.91 -6.11 -0.16
C SER A 19 -12.86 -4.99 -0.34
N LEU A 20 -11.89 -4.89 0.58
CA LEU A 20 -10.80 -3.92 0.55
C LEU A 20 -9.52 -4.47 -0.09
N ALA A 21 -9.48 -5.74 -0.51
CA ALA A 21 -8.28 -6.39 -1.04
C ALA A 21 -7.62 -5.61 -2.20
N GLN A 22 -8.43 -4.94 -3.00
CA GLN A 22 -7.99 -4.10 -4.11
C GLN A 22 -7.04 -2.96 -3.69
N TYR A 23 -7.19 -2.40 -2.48
CA TYR A 23 -6.36 -1.29 -2.00
C TYR A 23 -4.91 -1.71 -1.77
N ARG A 24 -4.65 -2.99 -1.47
CA ARG A 24 -3.28 -3.51 -1.33
C ARG A 24 -2.42 -3.22 -2.55
N SER A 25 -3.03 -3.27 -3.74
CA SER A 25 -2.36 -2.99 -5.01
C SER A 25 -1.97 -1.52 -5.21
N GLN A 26 -2.49 -0.60 -4.39
CA GLN A 26 -2.19 0.84 -4.47
C GLN A 26 -0.92 1.24 -3.71
N PHE A 27 -0.25 0.31 -3.03
CA PHE A 27 0.95 0.58 -2.24
C PHE A 27 2.18 -0.11 -2.82
N HIS A 28 3.35 0.47 -2.55
CA HIS A 28 4.64 -0.19 -2.77
C HIS A 28 4.95 -1.12 -1.61
N ILE A 29 4.85 -2.43 -1.83
CA ILE A 29 5.21 -3.46 -0.84
C ILE A 29 6.64 -3.91 -1.11
N PRO A 30 7.56 -3.80 -0.13
CA PRO A 30 8.92 -4.29 -0.28
C PRO A 30 8.95 -5.77 -0.62
N LYS A 31 9.94 -6.17 -1.42
CA LYS A 31 10.15 -7.56 -1.83
C LYS A 31 11.43 -8.10 -1.24
N ASP A 32 11.45 -9.39 -0.93
CA ASP A 32 12.68 -10.09 -0.59
C ASP A 32 13.55 -10.34 -1.83
N LYS A 33 14.71 -10.95 -1.60
CA LYS A 33 15.66 -11.32 -2.66
C LYS A 33 15.09 -12.29 -3.71
N ASP A 34 14.03 -13.00 -3.36
CA ASP A 34 13.37 -14.01 -4.20
C ASP A 34 12.10 -13.44 -4.87
N GLY A 35 11.77 -12.17 -4.62
CA GLY A 35 10.63 -11.44 -5.21
C GLY A 35 9.32 -11.55 -4.43
N ASN A 36 9.31 -12.22 -3.27
CA ASN A 36 8.12 -12.36 -2.43
C ASN A 36 7.86 -11.06 -1.67
N ASP A 37 6.59 -10.74 -1.47
CA ASP A 37 6.19 -9.58 -0.67
C ASP A 37 6.58 -9.77 0.79
N TRP A 38 7.12 -8.72 1.40
CA TRP A 38 7.40 -8.70 2.84
C TRP A 38 6.11 -8.69 3.68
N LEU A 39 6.17 -9.33 4.84
CA LEU A 39 5.16 -9.20 5.89
C LEU A 39 5.41 -7.90 6.67
N TYR A 40 4.88 -6.79 6.14
CA TYR A 40 5.11 -5.45 6.68
C TYR A 40 4.09 -5.09 7.77
N PHE A 41 4.40 -5.43 9.03
CA PHE A 41 3.52 -5.16 10.19
C PHE A 41 3.91 -3.92 11.02
N THR A 42 4.77 -3.05 10.48
CA THR A 42 5.24 -1.83 11.14
C THR A 42 4.61 -0.56 10.56
N GLY A 43 3.49 -0.69 9.84
CA GLY A 43 2.77 0.42 9.21
C GLY A 43 2.28 1.51 10.19
N ASN A 44 2.20 1.17 11.48
CA ASN A 44 1.90 2.11 12.56
C ASN A 44 3.04 3.11 12.85
N SER A 45 4.27 2.78 12.48
CA SER A 45 5.44 3.66 12.63
C SER A 45 5.72 4.41 11.34
N LEU A 46 5.81 3.68 10.23
CA LEU A 46 5.99 4.24 8.90
C LEU A 46 5.05 3.54 7.93
N GLY A 47 4.11 4.29 7.35
CA GLY A 47 3.20 3.75 6.35
C GLY A 47 3.92 3.38 5.06
N LEU A 48 3.44 2.34 4.37
CA LEU A 48 3.88 2.06 3.01
C LEU A 48 3.54 3.23 2.10
N GLN A 49 4.41 3.52 1.14
CA GLN A 49 4.20 4.60 0.19
C GLN A 49 3.03 4.26 -0.77
N PRO A 50 1.98 5.08 -0.85
CA PRO A 50 1.00 5.01 -1.93
C PRO A 50 1.67 5.25 -3.29
N LYS A 51 1.31 4.48 -4.31
CA LYS A 51 1.84 4.63 -5.67
C LYS A 51 1.54 6.02 -6.28
N SER A 52 0.48 6.67 -5.81
CA SER A 52 0.10 8.02 -6.24
C SER A 52 1.02 9.11 -5.69
N THR A 53 1.77 8.87 -4.61
CA THR A 53 2.60 9.88 -3.94
C THR A 53 3.60 10.53 -4.89
N GLN A 54 4.27 9.74 -5.73
CA GLN A 54 5.23 10.27 -6.69
C GLN A 54 4.58 11.26 -7.67
N LYS A 55 3.39 10.92 -8.18
CA LYS A 55 2.66 11.77 -9.13
C LYS A 55 2.34 13.14 -8.53
N TYR A 56 1.79 13.16 -7.31
CA TYR A 56 1.41 14.41 -6.65
C TYR A 56 2.64 15.26 -6.30
N ILE A 57 3.70 14.67 -5.75
CA ILE A 57 4.94 15.40 -5.49
C ILE A 57 5.50 15.99 -6.79
N GLN A 58 5.52 15.22 -7.87
CA GLN A 58 6.03 15.70 -9.15
C GLN A 58 5.20 16.86 -9.70
N GLN A 59 3.88 16.86 -9.47
CA GLN A 59 3.02 17.98 -9.86
C GLN A 59 3.46 19.27 -9.13
N GLU A 60 3.57 19.24 -7.80
CA GLU A 60 4.00 20.41 -7.02
C GLU A 60 5.39 20.90 -7.43
N LEU A 61 6.32 19.99 -7.70
CA LEU A 61 7.66 20.34 -8.17
C LEU A 61 7.63 21.01 -9.56
N ASN A 62 6.76 20.55 -10.45
CA ASN A 62 6.60 21.13 -11.77
C ASN A 62 5.96 22.52 -11.68
N ASP A 63 4.93 22.67 -10.84
CA ASP A 63 4.22 23.93 -10.65
C ASP A 63 5.18 24.97 -10.06
N TRP A 64 5.98 24.59 -9.06
CA TRP A 64 7.03 25.46 -8.52
C TRP A 64 8.07 25.86 -9.58
N ALA A 65 8.52 24.91 -10.40
CA ALA A 65 9.52 25.19 -11.45
C ALA A 65 8.98 26.11 -12.57
N ASN A 66 7.69 26.01 -12.89
CA ASN A 66 7.07 26.74 -14.00
C ASN A 66 6.48 28.10 -13.58
N LEU A 67 5.93 28.19 -12.36
CA LEU A 67 5.13 29.33 -11.90
C LEU A 67 5.82 30.11 -10.77
N GLY A 68 6.85 29.55 -10.14
CA GLY A 68 7.54 30.20 -9.03
C GLY A 68 6.59 30.50 -7.88
N VAL A 69 6.38 31.78 -7.57
CA VAL A 69 5.47 32.24 -6.49
C VAL A 69 4.00 32.34 -6.93
N GLU A 70 3.72 32.13 -8.22
CA GLU A 70 2.36 32.19 -8.78
C GLU A 70 1.66 30.81 -8.85
N GLY A 71 2.32 29.76 -8.33
CA GLY A 71 1.82 28.38 -8.27
C GLY A 71 0.93 28.10 -7.07
#